data_AF-A0A6N8HDL8-F1
#
_entry.id   AF-A0A6N8HDL8-F1
#
_cell.length_a   1.000
_cell.length_b   1.000
_cell.length_c   1.000
_cell.angle_alpha   90.00
_cell.angle_beta   90.00
_cell.angle_gamma   90.00
#
_symmetry.space_group_name_H-M   'P 1'
#
loop_
_entity.id
_entity.type
_entity.pdbx_description
1 polymer ?
#
loop_
_entity_poly.entity_id
_entity_poly.type
_entity_poly.pdbx_seq_one_letter_code
_entity_poly.pdbx_strand_id
1 'polypeptide(L)'
;MEKPEFPLVDIYDSNHVDLIPEEENLKKAPATELLIKDNHSLLYDKDGKKWRYFLKSEFFEDTLVNRVVAHTLYNPDFEVEPVWEYVGEYHIEDLKEEVLRCIDYDEGIITQYEGADIIQKEISICFSFEDVVAVLNKYVFDVDEDLILAEQKRREENDY
;
A
#
# COMPACT_ATOMS: atom_id res chain seq x y z
N MET A 1 0.54 -2.85 23.67
CA MET A 1 0.05 -1.83 22.73
C MET A 1 -0.82 -2.55 21.72
N GLU A 2 -1.91 -1.92 21.32
CA GLU A 2 -2.74 -2.43 20.22
C GLU A 2 -1.95 -2.26 18.91
N LYS A 3 -2.12 -3.20 17.98
CA LYS A 3 -1.45 -3.21 16.67
C LYS A 3 -2.49 -3.58 15.60
N PRO A 4 -2.29 -3.15 14.35
CA PRO A 4 -3.25 -3.43 13.29
C PRO A 4 -3.28 -4.93 12.94
N GLU A 5 -4.37 -5.37 12.32
CA GLU A 5 -4.47 -6.72 11.78
C GLU A 5 -4.12 -6.75 10.29
N PHE A 6 -3.13 -7.56 9.94
CA PHE A 6 -2.63 -7.70 8.58
C PHE A 6 -3.53 -8.62 7.72
N PRO A 7 -3.58 -8.43 6.38
CA PRO A 7 -2.82 -7.45 5.60
C PRO A 7 -3.35 -6.02 5.78
N LEU A 8 -2.53 -5.02 5.45
CA LEU A 8 -2.91 -3.60 5.50
C LEU A 8 -2.94 -3.03 4.09
N VAL A 9 -3.95 -2.23 3.78
CA VAL A 9 -3.93 -1.35 2.61
C VAL A 9 -3.30 -0.03 3.05
N ASP A 10 -2.17 0.32 2.43
CA ASP A 10 -1.43 1.55 2.72
C ASP A 10 -1.72 2.59 1.64
N ILE A 11 -2.23 3.76 2.04
CA ILE A 11 -2.35 4.92 1.16
C ILE A 11 -1.27 5.94 1.54
N TYR A 12 -0.27 6.11 0.69
CA TYR A 12 0.87 6.99 0.93
C TYR A 12 0.98 8.09 -0.13
N ASP A 13 1.65 9.18 0.24
CA ASP A 13 1.80 10.42 -0.56
C ASP A 13 0.48 10.98 -1.14
N SER A 14 -0.67 10.61 -0.56
CA SER A 14 -2.04 11.00 -0.90
C SER A 14 -2.67 10.36 -2.14
N ASN A 15 -1.91 9.62 -2.94
CA ASN A 15 -2.39 9.08 -4.22
C ASN A 15 -1.74 7.74 -4.65
N HIS A 16 -0.93 7.13 -3.79
CA HIS A 16 -0.39 5.80 -4.05
C HIS A 16 -1.02 4.78 -3.12
N VAL A 17 -1.12 3.54 -3.60
CA VAL A 17 -1.61 2.40 -2.83
C VAL A 17 -0.53 1.32 -2.79
N ASP A 18 -0.29 0.77 -1.61
CA ASP A 18 0.50 -0.44 -1.41
C ASP A 18 -0.29 -1.44 -0.56
N LEU A 19 0.14 -2.69 -0.57
CA LEU A 19 -0.38 -3.74 0.29
C LEU A 19 0.76 -4.25 1.16
N ILE A 20 0.59 -4.19 2.47
CA ILE A 20 1.55 -4.74 3.44
C ILE A 20 0.98 -6.06 3.95
N PRO A 21 1.47 -7.23 3.48
CA PRO A 21 0.84 -8.51 3.78
C PRO A 21 1.05 -8.95 5.23
N GLU A 22 2.24 -8.67 5.78
CA GLU A 22 2.65 -9.10 7.12
C GLU A 22 3.51 -8.04 7.81
N GLU A 23 3.55 -8.09 9.16
CA GLU A 23 4.39 -7.19 9.96
C GLU A 23 5.90 -7.34 9.65
N GLU A 24 6.32 -8.52 9.17
CA GLU A 24 7.71 -8.78 8.76
C GLU A 24 8.16 -7.88 7.61
N ASN A 25 7.24 -7.46 6.74
CA ASN A 25 7.53 -6.54 5.64
C ASN A 25 8.00 -5.16 6.12
N LEU A 26 7.77 -4.82 7.40
CA LEU A 26 8.13 -3.54 8.02
C LEU A 26 9.37 -3.61 8.92
N LYS A 27 10.07 -4.75 8.99
CA LYS A 27 11.21 -4.94 9.92
C LYS A 27 12.56 -4.47 9.41
N LYS A 28 12.61 -4.03 8.15
CA LYS A 28 13.82 -3.47 7.54
C LYS A 28 13.48 -2.19 6.82
N ALA A 29 14.30 -1.18 7.01
CA ALA A 29 14.20 0.05 6.25
C ALA A 29 15.58 0.65 5.96
N PRO A 30 15.75 1.31 4.81
CA PRO A 30 16.96 2.04 4.51
C PRO A 30 17.13 3.25 5.44
N ALA A 31 18.38 3.67 5.62
CA ALA A 31 18.74 4.86 6.40
C ALA A 31 17.92 6.11 6.03
N THR A 32 17.60 6.27 4.74
CA THR A 32 16.81 7.40 4.22
C THR A 32 15.41 7.46 4.80
N GLU A 33 14.74 6.32 4.97
CA GLU A 33 13.39 6.25 5.50
C GLU A 33 13.36 6.56 6.99
N LEU A 34 14.40 6.15 7.74
CA LEU A 34 14.55 6.49 9.17
C LEU A 34 14.82 7.98 9.44
N LEU A 35 15.14 8.75 8.41
CA LEU A 35 15.27 10.21 8.49
C LEU A 35 13.94 10.93 8.25
N ILE A 36 12.95 10.25 7.67
CA ILE A 36 11.61 10.79 7.42
C ILE A 36 10.83 10.67 8.72
N LYS A 37 10.53 11.83 9.34
CA LYS A 37 9.82 11.90 10.63
C LYS A 37 8.32 12.07 10.48
N ASP A 38 7.85 12.35 9.27
CA ASP A 38 6.44 12.52 8.96
C ASP A 38 6.01 11.32 8.11
N ASN A 39 5.19 10.44 8.68
CA ASN A 39 4.62 9.36 7.90
C ASN A 39 3.32 9.86 7.26
N HIS A 40 3.37 10.08 5.96
CA HIS A 40 2.23 10.48 5.14
C HIS A 40 1.32 9.29 4.78
N SER A 41 1.69 8.08 5.18
CA SER A 41 0.89 6.87 5.06
C SER A 41 -0.35 6.91 5.96
N LEU A 42 -1.45 6.39 5.44
CA LEU A 42 -2.63 6.03 6.20
C LEU A 42 -2.98 4.58 5.89
N LEU A 43 -2.90 3.73 6.92
CA LEU A 43 -3.07 2.29 6.78
C LEU A 43 -4.45 1.88 7.24
N TYR A 44 -5.06 0.95 6.50
CA TYR A 44 -6.40 0.42 6.76
C TYR A 44 -6.27 -1.08 7.06
N ASP A 45 -6.83 -1.51 8.20
CA ASP A 45 -6.94 -2.94 8.54
C ASP A 45 -8.35 -3.46 8.28
N LYS A 46 -8.52 -4.79 8.29
CA LYS A 46 -9.84 -5.42 8.06
C LYS A 46 -10.87 -5.17 9.17
N ASP A 47 -10.42 -4.76 10.35
CA ASP A 47 -11.27 -4.51 11.51
C ASP A 47 -11.96 -3.13 11.45
N GLY A 48 -11.77 -2.39 10.35
CA GLY A 48 -12.35 -1.06 10.20
C GLY A 48 -11.54 0.01 10.93
N LYS A 49 -10.25 -0.22 11.22
CA LYS A 49 -9.38 0.74 11.90
C LYS A 49 -8.32 1.31 10.96
N LYS A 50 -8.01 2.58 11.22
CA LYS A 50 -6.97 3.36 10.55
C LYS A 50 -5.77 3.52 11.46
N TRP A 51 -4.60 3.41 10.86
CA TRP A 51 -3.33 3.44 11.55
C TRP A 51 -2.33 4.33 10.83
N ARG A 52 -1.37 4.79 11.61
CA ARG A 52 -0.09 5.29 11.15
C ARG A 52 1.00 4.49 11.84
N TYR A 53 2.17 4.47 11.26
CA TYR A 53 3.35 4.00 11.97
C TYR A 53 4.52 4.95 11.76
N PHE A 54 5.52 4.83 12.61
CA PHE A 54 6.86 5.29 12.30
C PHE A 54 7.83 4.18 12.62
N LEU A 55 8.90 4.08 11.85
CA LEU A 55 9.91 3.06 12.04
C LEU A 55 10.94 3.55 13.07
N LYS A 56 11.21 2.69 14.05
CA LYS A 56 12.23 2.95 15.06
C LYS A 56 13.31 1.89 14.95
N SER A 57 14.57 2.33 14.92
CA SER A 57 15.72 1.44 15.07
C SER A 57 16.48 1.77 16.34
N GLU A 58 16.97 0.75 17.04
CA GLU A 58 17.94 0.93 18.13
C GLU A 58 19.37 1.16 17.59
N PHE A 59 19.61 0.85 16.31
CA PHE A 59 20.92 0.91 15.67
C PHE A 59 21.13 2.14 14.78
N PHE A 60 20.10 2.99 14.65
CA PHE A 60 20.16 4.22 13.86
C PHE A 60 19.92 5.44 14.75
N GLU A 61 20.88 6.37 14.74
CA GLU A 61 20.74 7.69 15.34
C GLU A 61 20.71 8.77 14.25
N ASP A 62 19.73 9.68 14.31
CA ASP A 62 19.62 10.82 13.41
C ASP A 62 20.72 11.86 13.71
N THR A 63 21.91 11.63 13.14
CA THR A 63 23.07 12.52 13.22
C THR A 63 23.40 13.12 11.86
N LEU A 64 24.10 14.26 11.84
CA LEU A 64 24.54 14.89 10.58
C LEU A 64 25.38 13.95 9.70
N VAL A 65 26.17 13.06 10.31
CA VAL A 65 26.98 12.08 9.59
C VAL A 65 26.09 11.02 8.94
N ASN A 66 25.14 10.46 9.69
CA ASN A 66 24.22 9.44 9.16
C ASN A 66 23.31 10.01 8.08
N ARG A 67 22.90 11.28 8.17
CA ARG A 67 22.18 11.99 7.09
C ARG A 67 22.99 12.03 5.81
N VAL A 68 24.28 12.38 5.89
CA VAL A 68 25.15 12.44 4.72
C VAL A 68 25.33 11.05 4.12
N VAL A 69 25.63 10.03 4.94
CA VAL A 69 25.80 8.64 4.50
C VAL A 69 24.55 8.10 3.82
N ALA A 70 23.36 8.33 4.40
CA ALA A 70 22.08 7.91 3.84
C ALA A 70 21.84 8.43 2.40
N HIS A 71 22.40 9.60 2.06
CA HIS A 71 22.28 10.20 0.72
C HIS A 71 23.48 9.91 -0.19
N THR A 72 24.37 8.99 0.20
CA THR A 72 25.44 8.48 -0.66
C THR A 72 25.02 7.17 -1.34
N LEU A 73 25.87 6.64 -2.23
CA LEU A 73 25.68 5.31 -2.85
C LEU A 73 25.60 4.16 -1.83
N TYR A 74 25.90 4.41 -0.56
CA TYR A 74 25.77 3.46 0.54
C TYR A 74 24.55 3.85 1.39
N ASN A 75 23.37 3.34 1.04
CA ASN A 75 22.14 3.47 1.83
C ASN A 75 21.88 2.13 2.53
N PRO A 76 22.45 1.88 3.73
CA PRO A 76 22.31 0.59 4.39
C PRO A 76 20.90 0.39 4.96
N ASP A 77 20.45 -0.86 4.95
CA ASP A 77 19.23 -1.28 5.64
C ASP A 77 19.51 -1.51 7.12
N PHE A 78 18.57 -1.09 7.96
CA PHE A 78 18.59 -1.29 9.40
C PHE A 78 17.43 -2.15 9.84
N GLU A 79 17.65 -2.95 10.88
CA GLU A 79 16.57 -3.59 11.63
C GLU A 79 15.77 -2.52 12.37
N VAL A 80 14.46 -2.58 12.21
CA VAL A 80 13.52 -1.59 12.70
C VAL A 80 12.27 -2.28 13.24
N GLU A 81 11.55 -1.58 14.10
CA GLU A 81 10.23 -1.99 14.56
C GLU A 81 9.21 -0.88 14.26
N PRO A 82 8.03 -1.22 13.72
CA PRO A 82 6.97 -0.26 13.54
C PRO A 82 6.36 0.11 14.90
N VAL A 83 6.28 1.41 15.16
CA VAL A 83 5.54 1.95 16.30
C VAL A 83 4.20 2.46 15.78
N TRP A 84 3.14 1.77 16.18
CA TRP A 84 1.78 2.02 15.71
C TRP A 84 1.09 3.16 16.46
N GLU A 85 0.40 4.00 15.69
CA GLU A 85 -0.50 5.05 16.14
C GLU A 85 -1.90 4.77 15.58
N TYR A 86 -2.87 4.59 16.48
CA TYR A 86 -4.27 4.46 16.09
C TYR A 86 -4.84 5.84 15.71
N VAL A 87 -5.39 5.95 14.51
CA VAL A 87 -5.91 7.22 13.96
C VAL A 87 -7.42 7.32 14.12
N GLY A 88 -8.15 6.21 13.98
CA GLY A 88 -9.61 6.19 14.09
C GLY A 88 -10.23 4.98 13.38
N GLU A 89 -11.55 5.01 13.23
CA GLU A 89 -12.30 3.99 12.49
C GLU A 89 -12.59 4.46 11.05
N TYR A 90 -12.94 3.52 10.17
CA TYR A 90 -13.39 3.78 8.80
C TYR A 90 -14.51 2.82 8.40
N HIS A 91 -15.31 3.24 7.43
CA HIS A 91 -16.26 2.40 6.70
C HIS A 91 -15.67 1.97 5.36
N ILE A 92 -16.10 0.82 4.83
CA ILE A 92 -15.55 0.30 3.57
C ILE A 92 -15.65 1.31 2.42
N GLU A 93 -16.67 2.15 2.42
CA GLU A 93 -16.83 3.26 1.48
C GLU A 93 -15.66 4.25 1.53
N ASP A 94 -15.13 4.58 2.72
CA ASP A 94 -13.99 5.48 2.87
C ASP A 94 -12.74 4.89 2.19
N LEU A 95 -12.46 3.60 2.42
CA LEU A 95 -11.32 2.91 1.80
C LEU A 95 -11.47 2.85 0.28
N LYS A 96 -12.67 2.54 -0.21
CA LYS A 96 -12.96 2.52 -1.64
C LYS A 96 -12.71 3.88 -2.28
N GLU A 97 -13.15 4.97 -1.63
CA GLU A 97 -12.92 6.33 -2.14
C GLU A 97 -11.43 6.67 -2.23
N GLU A 98 -10.62 6.29 -1.25
CA GLU A 98 -9.18 6.49 -1.29
C GLU A 98 -8.50 5.65 -2.38
N VAL A 99 -8.84 4.36 -2.51
CA VAL A 99 -8.29 3.50 -3.57
C VAL A 99 -8.70 3.98 -4.97
N LEU A 100 -9.96 4.39 -5.14
CA LEU A 100 -10.44 4.96 -6.41
C LEU A 100 -9.69 6.25 -6.76
N ARG A 101 -9.39 7.09 -5.77
CA ARG A 101 -8.55 8.27 -5.95
C ARG A 101 -7.15 7.87 -6.41
N CYS A 102 -6.52 6.87 -5.78
CA CYS A 102 -5.22 6.39 -6.22
C CYS A 102 -5.24 5.92 -7.68
N ILE A 103 -6.30 5.21 -8.11
CA ILE A 103 -6.47 4.78 -9.51
C ILE A 103 -6.60 5.98 -10.47
N ASP A 104 -7.32 7.04 -10.10
CA ASP A 104 -7.49 8.24 -10.93
C ASP A 104 -6.19 9.02 -11.15
N TYR A 105 -5.32 9.03 -10.14
CA TYR A 105 -4.03 9.74 -10.18
C TYR A 105 -2.85 8.86 -10.57
N ASP A 106 -3.09 7.59 -10.88
CA ASP A 106 -2.05 6.62 -11.19
C ASP A 106 -1.33 6.97 -12.50
N GLU A 107 0.01 6.98 -12.47
CA GLU A 107 0.86 7.15 -13.65
C GLU A 107 1.21 5.80 -14.31
N GLY A 108 0.37 4.77 -14.13
CA GLY A 108 0.48 3.46 -14.78
C GLY A 108 1.02 2.32 -13.92
N ILE A 109 1.11 2.49 -12.60
CA ILE A 109 1.52 1.41 -11.67
C ILE A 109 0.32 0.50 -11.38
N ILE A 110 -0.81 1.09 -11.00
CA ILE A 110 -2.07 0.38 -10.73
C ILE A 110 -2.69 -0.14 -12.04
N THR A 111 -2.56 0.61 -13.13
CA THR A 111 -3.19 0.28 -14.43
C THR A 111 -2.27 -0.44 -15.40
N GLN A 112 -1.20 -1.09 -14.91
CA GLN A 112 -0.20 -1.74 -15.76
C GLN A 112 -0.78 -2.91 -16.58
N TYR A 113 -1.68 -3.68 -15.99
CA TYR A 113 -2.19 -4.94 -16.54
C TYR A 113 -3.64 -4.88 -17.01
N GLU A 114 -4.41 -3.89 -16.51
CA GLU A 114 -5.82 -3.72 -16.81
C GLU A 114 -6.20 -2.24 -16.88
N GLY A 115 -7.22 -1.93 -17.67
CA GLY A 115 -7.78 -0.58 -17.77
C GLY A 115 -8.31 -0.05 -16.43
N ALA A 116 -8.03 1.23 -16.14
CA ALA A 116 -8.49 1.91 -14.93
C ALA A 116 -10.01 1.76 -14.71
N ASP A 117 -10.80 1.83 -15.77
CA ASP A 117 -12.27 1.73 -15.74
C ASP A 117 -12.75 0.35 -15.23
N ILE A 118 -12.04 -0.72 -15.57
CA ILE A 118 -12.33 -2.07 -15.08
C ILE A 118 -12.00 -2.17 -13.59
N ILE A 119 -10.80 -1.73 -13.19
CA ILE A 119 -10.35 -1.79 -11.80
C ILE A 119 -11.29 -0.94 -10.93
N GLN A 120 -11.62 0.28 -11.36
CA GLN A 120 -12.58 1.16 -10.69
C GLN A 120 -13.94 0.50 -10.52
N LYS A 121 -14.44 -0.18 -11.56
CA LYS A 121 -15.71 -0.89 -11.49
C LYS A 121 -15.66 -2.02 -10.46
N GLU A 122 -14.60 -2.83 -10.42
CA GLU A 122 -14.46 -3.90 -9.44
C GLU A 122 -14.33 -3.36 -8.00
N ILE A 123 -13.53 -2.31 -7.79
CA ILE A 123 -13.45 -1.63 -6.48
C ILE A 123 -14.82 -1.07 -6.07
N SER A 124 -15.57 -0.46 -6.99
CA SER A 124 -16.86 0.16 -6.69
C SER A 124 -17.92 -0.82 -6.16
N ILE A 125 -17.80 -2.11 -6.50
CA ILE A 125 -18.73 -3.16 -6.06
C ILE A 125 -18.21 -3.98 -4.88
N CYS A 126 -17.04 -3.66 -4.33
CA CYS A 126 -16.52 -4.28 -3.10
C CYS A 126 -17.43 -3.94 -1.92
N PHE A 127 -17.65 -4.93 -1.03
CA PHE A 127 -18.46 -4.78 0.19
C PHE A 127 -17.66 -5.04 1.48
N SER A 128 -16.44 -5.53 1.35
CA SER A 128 -15.54 -5.85 2.45
C SER A 128 -14.10 -5.45 2.14
N PHE A 129 -13.27 -5.41 3.19
CA PHE A 129 -11.84 -5.18 3.06
C PHE A 129 -11.19 -6.29 2.22
N GLU A 130 -11.60 -7.54 2.43
CA GLU A 130 -11.10 -8.69 1.69
C GLU A 130 -11.40 -8.60 0.19
N ASP A 131 -12.56 -8.07 -0.19
CA ASP A 131 -12.89 -7.83 -1.60
C ASP A 131 -11.90 -6.82 -2.22
N VAL A 132 -11.62 -5.71 -1.52
CA VAL A 132 -10.68 -4.69 -1.99
C VAL A 132 -9.27 -5.28 -2.15
N VAL A 133 -8.80 -6.03 -1.16
CA VAL A 133 -7.50 -6.72 -1.22
C VAL A 133 -7.46 -7.73 -2.37
N ALA A 134 -8.53 -8.48 -2.62
CA ALA A 134 -8.60 -9.42 -3.72
C ALA A 134 -8.49 -8.74 -5.08
N VAL A 135 -9.16 -7.61 -5.28
CA VAL A 135 -9.07 -6.81 -6.51
C VAL A 135 -7.66 -6.24 -6.69
N LEU A 136 -7.08 -5.65 -5.64
CA LEU A 136 -5.73 -5.11 -5.68
C LEU A 136 -4.68 -6.19 -5.99
N ASN A 137 -4.78 -7.37 -5.39
CA ASN A 137 -3.90 -8.48 -5.72
C ASN A 137 -4.08 -8.93 -7.17
N LYS A 138 -5.33 -9.11 -7.63
CA LYS A 138 -5.62 -9.55 -9.00
C LYS A 138 -5.01 -8.65 -10.07
N TYR A 139 -5.04 -7.34 -9.88
CA TYR A 139 -4.68 -6.36 -10.92
C TYR A 139 -3.36 -5.63 -10.68
N VAL A 140 -2.84 -5.60 -9.46
CA VAL A 140 -1.68 -4.76 -9.10
C VAL A 140 -0.54 -5.59 -8.49
N PHE A 141 -0.79 -6.32 -7.41
CA PHE A 141 0.29 -6.86 -6.56
C PHE A 141 0.65 -8.34 -6.81
N ASP A 142 -0.31 -9.18 -7.19
CA ASP A 142 -0.14 -10.63 -7.40
C ASP A 142 -0.79 -11.05 -8.74
N VAL A 143 -0.43 -10.33 -9.79
CA VAL A 143 -1.08 -10.44 -11.09
C VAL A 143 -0.71 -11.73 -11.80
N ASP A 144 -1.71 -12.54 -12.11
CA ASP A 144 -1.59 -13.64 -13.08
C ASP A 144 -1.89 -13.11 -14.49
N GLU A 145 -0.83 -12.74 -15.21
CA GLU A 145 -0.94 -12.13 -16.54
C GLU A 145 -1.70 -13.01 -17.54
N ASP A 146 -1.54 -14.34 -17.48
CA ASP A 146 -2.20 -15.27 -18.38
C ASP A 146 -3.73 -15.27 -18.15
N LEU A 147 -4.15 -15.19 -16.88
CA LEU A 147 -5.57 -15.06 -16.53
C LEU A 147 -6.15 -13.72 -16.99
N ILE A 148 -5.44 -12.61 -16.79
CA ILE A 148 -5.89 -11.28 -17.22
C ILE A 148 -6.03 -11.23 -18.75
N LEU A 149 -5.03 -11.72 -19.49
CA LEU A 149 -5.09 -11.78 -20.96
C LEU A 149 -6.25 -12.64 -21.47
N ALA A 150 -6.54 -13.76 -20.79
CA ALA A 150 -7.69 -14.60 -21.12
C ALA A 150 -9.04 -13.91 -20.82
N GLU A 151 -9.14 -13.13 -19.74
CA GLU A 151 -10.31 -12.30 -19.43
C GLU A 151 -10.51 -11.17 -20.43
N GLN A 152 -9.45 -10.50 -20.86
CA GLN A 152 -9.49 -9.46 -21.88
C GLN A 152 -10.01 -10.01 -23.22
N LYS A 153 -9.43 -11.11 -23.71
CA LYS A 153 -9.90 -11.77 -24.95
C LYS A 153 -11.38 -12.16 -24.88
N ARG A 154 -11.83 -12.73 -23.76
CA ARG A 154 -13.24 -13.09 -23.57
C ARG A 154 -14.16 -11.87 -23.60
N ARG A 155 -13.74 -10.72 -23.08
CA ARG A 155 -14.53 -9.48 -23.14
C ARG A 155 -14.62 -8.97 -24.58
N GLU A 156 -13.49 -8.92 -25.28
CA GLU A 156 -13.45 -8.55 -26.69
C GLU A 156 -14.37 -9.45 -27.54
N GLU A 157 -14.35 -10.76 -27.33
CA GLU A 157 -15.19 -11.71 -28.08
C GLU A 157 -16.71 -11.57 -27.79
N ASN A 158 -17.10 -11.05 -26.62
CA ASN A 158 -18.50 -10.88 -26.25
C ASN A 158 -19.08 -9.50 -26.64
N ASP A 159 -18.23 -8.54 -26.97
CA ASP A 159 -18.63 -7.20 -27.44
C ASP A 159 -18.86 -7.14 -28.98
N TYR A 160 -18.69 -8.27 -29.70
CA TYR A 160 -18.99 -8.46 -31.13
C TYR A 160 -20.14 -9.45 -31.37
#